data_AF-A0A916UXM3-F1
#
_entry.id   AF-A0A916UXM3-F1
#
_cell.length_a   1.000
_cell.length_b   1.000
_cell.length_c   1.000
_cell.angle_alpha   90.00
_cell.angle_beta   90.00
_cell.angle_gamma   90.00
#
_symmetry.space_group_name_H-M   'P 1'
#
loop_
_entity.id
_entity.type
_entity.pdbx_description
1 polymer ?
#
loop_
_entity_poly.entity_id
_entity_poly.type
_entity_poly.pdbx_seq_one_letter_code
_entity_poly.pdbx_strand_id
1 'polypeptide(L)'
;MRLLDVDLRIFMSNSTAICSDCADNVHLKRRIIKDGWPQLCSICVQEKPHVFDVAHLAGVLATIIQQNFGTGDTRFVLRNDDRDHTEPCGDTLETIVSEILNQDLYFLDELVVAIVESEDCRPQDGDECFFGNDAQYSRNHESVSLEYFDDHWNYLIGELKHKRRFFSEAVQQFFNGIFAGIETIKTFGTNGQTLENVVRGMAQGMVVYRARVIDVNGIEDIMADPYSQVGPPPRQKARAGRMSPDGVVVLYCAMQSETAIAELRPAIGETVAVVGLAFNQSLRLLDFERLERSFDDNWSLLQEDFRTARETRQFLRKLHKLITKPIVPGHEADYIITQTMAEYLAHVHKPEIDGIMFKSAQNAGGTNVVLFPVRDLLEVDKDVFPVEYAPNSLLFHRVEGVQYSSNRLEIIPKDKGGYDLYTARDLRDAEDAYNAERELNFPDVFKARAEMSSDDDS
;
A
#
# COMPACT_ATOMS: atom_id res chain seq x y z
N MET A 1 85.27 -27.61 -12.43
CA MET A 1 84.89 -28.95 -12.91
C MET A 1 83.75 -29.40 -12.00
N ARG A 2 82.56 -28.87 -12.23
CA ARG A 2 81.53 -29.34 -13.18
C ARG A 2 80.71 -30.48 -12.59
N LEU A 3 79.40 -30.20 -12.52
CA LEU A 3 78.28 -31.13 -12.66
C LEU A 3 78.04 -32.05 -11.46
N LEU A 4 76.92 -31.78 -10.77
CA LEU A 4 75.95 -32.71 -10.18
C LEU A 4 75.33 -32.06 -8.94
N ASP A 5 74.37 -31.17 -9.14
CA ASP A 5 73.34 -30.84 -8.12
C ASP A 5 72.21 -29.96 -8.72
N VAL A 6 71.81 -30.27 -9.97
CA VAL A 6 70.68 -29.60 -10.64
C VAL A 6 69.42 -30.49 -10.67
N ASP A 7 69.48 -31.73 -10.19
CA ASP A 7 68.39 -32.71 -10.38
C ASP A 7 67.65 -33.11 -9.09
N LEU A 8 67.40 -32.16 -8.18
CA LEU A 8 66.58 -32.40 -6.98
C LEU A 8 65.47 -31.35 -6.74
N ARG A 9 65.09 -30.57 -7.76
CA ARG A 9 63.91 -29.67 -7.73
C ARG A 9 62.97 -29.84 -8.93
N ILE A 10 62.92 -31.02 -9.55
CA ILE A 10 61.96 -31.37 -10.63
C ILE A 10 61.16 -32.62 -10.25
N PHE A 11 60.81 -32.75 -8.97
CA PHE A 11 59.89 -33.78 -8.47
C PHE A 11 58.91 -33.13 -7.49
N MET A 12 58.09 -32.20 -8.00
CA MET A 12 56.87 -31.73 -7.33
C MET A 12 55.80 -31.52 -8.41
N SER A 13 54.87 -32.47 -8.49
CA SER A 13 53.51 -32.40 -9.06
C SER A 13 53.29 -31.46 -10.27
N ASN A 14 53.32 -32.01 -11.49
CA ASN A 14 52.60 -31.43 -12.62
C ASN A 14 51.08 -31.66 -12.39
N SER A 15 50.47 -30.92 -11.47
CA SER A 15 49.01 -30.88 -11.37
C SER A 15 48.47 -30.12 -12.57
N THR A 16 47.56 -30.73 -13.34
CA THR A 16 46.89 -30.05 -14.44
C THR A 16 46.14 -28.82 -13.93
N ALA A 17 46.07 -27.78 -14.75
CA ALA A 17 45.61 -26.46 -14.32
C ALA A 17 44.99 -25.64 -15.45
N ILE A 18 44.01 -24.81 -15.11
CA ILE A 18 43.25 -23.95 -16.05
C ILE A 18 43.36 -22.46 -15.68
N CYS A 19 43.62 -21.62 -16.68
CA CYS A 19 43.65 -20.17 -16.51
C CYS A 19 42.33 -19.50 -16.90
N SER A 20 42.17 -18.23 -16.51
CA SER A 20 40.99 -17.42 -16.81
C SER A 20 40.72 -17.24 -18.31
N ASP A 21 41.76 -17.28 -19.15
CA ASP A 21 41.60 -17.08 -20.60
C ASP A 21 41.11 -18.34 -21.30
N CYS A 22 41.41 -19.52 -20.75
CA CYS A 22 41.06 -20.83 -21.30
C CYS A 22 39.77 -21.41 -20.73
N ALA A 23 39.23 -20.84 -19.65
CA ALA A 23 37.88 -21.15 -19.23
C ALA A 23 36.87 -20.52 -20.19
N ASP A 24 35.78 -21.18 -20.55
CA ASP A 24 34.70 -20.55 -21.35
C ASP A 24 33.61 -19.94 -20.47
N ASN A 25 33.30 -20.55 -19.31
CA ASN A 25 32.29 -20.07 -18.38
C ASN A 25 32.69 -18.73 -17.72
N VAL A 26 31.87 -17.68 -17.92
CA VAL A 26 32.12 -16.32 -17.42
C VAL A 26 32.24 -16.25 -15.89
N HIS A 27 31.53 -17.09 -15.15
CA HIS A 27 31.60 -17.14 -13.69
C HIS A 27 32.88 -17.84 -13.21
N LEU A 28 33.30 -18.90 -13.92
CA LEU A 28 34.59 -19.54 -13.67
C LEU A 28 35.75 -18.58 -13.92
N LYS A 29 35.73 -17.82 -15.02
CA LYS A 29 36.72 -16.76 -15.30
C LYS A 29 36.88 -15.80 -14.12
N ARG A 30 35.76 -15.30 -13.60
CA ARG A 30 35.76 -14.35 -12.47
C ARG A 30 36.32 -14.98 -11.20
N ARG A 31 35.99 -16.25 -10.91
CA ARG A 31 36.53 -16.96 -9.74
C ARG A 31 38.04 -17.17 -9.86
N ILE A 32 38.52 -17.60 -11.03
CA ILE A 32 39.96 -17.78 -11.28
C ILE A 32 40.72 -16.45 -11.12
N ILE A 33 40.21 -15.34 -11.66
CA ILE A 33 40.84 -14.01 -11.51
C ILE A 33 40.91 -13.57 -10.04
N LYS A 34 39.88 -13.89 -9.25
CA LYS A 34 39.78 -13.44 -7.86
C LYS A 34 40.68 -14.24 -6.92
N ASP A 35 40.63 -15.56 -7.03
CA ASP A 35 41.19 -16.48 -6.02
C ASP A 35 42.38 -17.30 -6.57
N GLY A 36 42.72 -17.16 -7.87
CA GLY A 36 43.77 -17.94 -8.52
C GLY A 36 45.17 -17.34 -8.35
N TRP A 37 46.18 -18.21 -8.37
CA TRP A 37 47.59 -17.84 -8.21
C TRP A 37 48.39 -18.05 -9.50
N PRO A 38 49.62 -17.51 -9.59
CA PRO A 38 50.46 -17.68 -10.77
C PRO A 38 50.94 -19.12 -10.94
N GLN A 39 50.60 -19.74 -12.06
CA GLN A 39 51.03 -21.09 -12.43
C GLN A 39 51.02 -21.27 -13.95
N LEU A 40 51.65 -22.34 -14.44
CA LEU A 40 51.57 -22.77 -15.84
C LEU A 40 50.18 -23.34 -16.14
N CYS A 41 49.46 -22.76 -17.10
CA CYS A 41 48.20 -23.33 -17.59
C CYS A 41 48.48 -24.53 -18.49
N SER A 42 47.82 -25.66 -18.23
CA SER A 42 48.04 -26.88 -19.01
C SER A 42 47.34 -26.87 -20.37
N ILE A 43 46.37 -25.97 -20.60
CA ILE A 43 45.64 -25.82 -21.86
C ILE A 43 46.41 -24.95 -22.86
N CYS A 44 46.79 -23.73 -22.47
CA CYS A 44 47.52 -22.81 -23.36
C CYS A 44 49.04 -22.90 -23.23
N VAL A 45 49.55 -23.69 -22.28
CA VAL A 45 50.99 -23.90 -22.03
C VAL A 45 51.73 -22.58 -21.80
N GLN A 46 51.07 -21.63 -21.14
CA GLN A 46 51.60 -20.31 -20.80
C GLN A 46 51.50 -20.07 -19.29
N GLU A 47 52.53 -19.44 -18.72
CA GLU A 47 52.46 -18.90 -17.37
C GLU A 47 51.44 -17.76 -17.33
N LYS A 48 50.46 -17.89 -16.44
CA LYS A 48 49.39 -16.91 -16.28
C LYS A 48 49.33 -16.48 -14.82
N PRO A 49 48.95 -15.22 -14.54
CA PRO A 49 48.91 -14.70 -13.17
C PRO A 49 47.79 -15.32 -12.32
N HIS A 50 46.76 -15.87 -12.95
CA HIS A 50 45.57 -16.41 -12.30
C HIS A 50 45.21 -17.77 -12.91
N VAL A 51 45.46 -18.82 -12.14
CA VAL A 51 45.25 -20.22 -12.53
C VAL A 51 44.67 -20.99 -11.34
N PHE A 52 43.77 -21.93 -11.63
CA PHE A 52 43.36 -22.96 -10.68
C PHE A 52 43.99 -24.30 -11.08
N ASP A 53 44.59 -25.00 -10.13
CA ASP A 53 44.91 -26.41 -10.30
C ASP A 53 43.63 -27.28 -10.20
N VAL A 54 43.76 -28.55 -10.58
CA VAL A 54 42.64 -29.50 -10.50
C VAL A 54 42.10 -29.65 -9.08
N ALA A 55 42.92 -29.64 -8.04
CA ALA A 55 42.48 -29.80 -6.66
C ALA A 55 41.55 -28.66 -6.21
N HIS A 56 41.90 -27.42 -6.52
CA HIS A 56 41.07 -26.26 -6.19
C HIS A 56 39.83 -26.17 -7.07
N LEU A 57 39.94 -26.50 -8.36
CA LEU A 57 38.77 -26.56 -9.24
C LEU A 57 37.79 -27.64 -8.76
N ALA A 58 38.29 -28.80 -8.35
CA ALA A 58 37.52 -29.90 -7.79
C ALA A 58 36.76 -29.48 -6.53
N GLY A 59 37.44 -28.86 -5.55
CA GLY A 59 36.77 -28.41 -4.32
C GLY A 59 35.66 -27.37 -4.57
N VAL A 60 35.86 -26.48 -5.53
CA VAL A 60 34.83 -25.51 -5.95
C VAL A 60 33.63 -26.21 -6.60
N LEU A 61 33.87 -27.17 -7.51
CA LEU A 61 32.82 -27.91 -8.19
C LEU A 61 32.07 -28.83 -7.22
N ALA A 62 32.77 -29.51 -6.33
CA ALA A 62 32.19 -30.38 -5.30
C ALA A 62 31.14 -29.64 -4.47
N THR A 63 31.49 -28.44 -4.00
CA THR A 63 30.56 -27.58 -3.23
C THR A 63 29.31 -27.21 -4.03
N ILE A 64 29.49 -26.86 -5.31
CA ILE A 64 28.37 -26.49 -6.19
C ILE A 64 27.47 -27.70 -6.46
N ILE A 65 28.05 -28.87 -6.71
CA ILE A 65 27.29 -30.09 -7.01
C ILE A 65 26.48 -30.51 -5.78
N GLN A 66 27.10 -30.56 -4.59
CA GLN A 66 26.42 -30.90 -3.32
C GLN A 66 25.24 -29.97 -3.00
N GLN A 67 25.31 -28.70 -3.37
CA GLN A 67 24.24 -27.73 -3.13
C GLN A 67 23.07 -27.84 -4.12
N ASN A 68 23.30 -28.36 -5.32
CA ASN A 68 22.34 -28.26 -6.43
C ASN A 68 21.88 -29.62 -6.99
N PHE A 69 22.52 -30.72 -6.61
CA PHE A 69 22.22 -32.08 -7.07
C PHE A 69 22.02 -33.01 -5.89
N GLY A 70 21.25 -34.07 -6.11
CA GLY A 70 21.06 -35.19 -5.19
C GLY A 70 21.42 -36.50 -5.88
N THR A 71 21.69 -37.55 -5.10
CA THR A 71 21.90 -38.91 -5.63
C THR A 71 20.64 -39.37 -6.36
N GLY A 72 20.82 -39.83 -7.59
CA GLY A 72 19.74 -40.22 -8.48
C GLY A 72 19.00 -41.48 -8.02
N ASP A 73 17.68 -41.45 -8.12
CA ASP A 73 16.82 -42.58 -7.76
C ASP A 73 16.99 -43.77 -8.72
N THR A 74 16.79 -44.98 -8.21
CA THR A 74 16.73 -46.19 -9.05
C THR A 74 15.30 -46.43 -9.53
N ARG A 75 15.13 -46.62 -10.84
CA ARG A 75 13.81 -46.91 -11.43
C ARG A 75 13.75 -48.35 -11.91
N PHE A 76 12.63 -49.01 -11.63
CA PHE A 76 12.33 -50.34 -12.17
C PHE A 76 11.97 -50.25 -13.64
N VAL A 77 12.66 -51.04 -14.47
CA VAL A 77 12.43 -51.15 -15.90
C VAL A 77 12.05 -52.60 -16.22
N LEU A 78 10.86 -52.79 -16.77
CA LEU A 78 10.40 -54.10 -17.23
C LEU A 78 11.02 -54.38 -18.60
N ARG A 79 11.91 -55.37 -18.68
CA ARG A 79 12.38 -55.92 -19.96
C ARG A 79 11.71 -57.28 -20.22
N ASN A 80 11.62 -57.69 -21.48
CA ASN A 80 10.93 -58.91 -21.95
C ASN A 80 11.62 -60.24 -21.56
N ASP A 81 12.51 -60.23 -20.58
CA ASP A 81 13.16 -61.40 -20.01
C ASP A 81 12.77 -61.39 -18.53
N ASP A 82 12.31 -62.50 -17.96
CA ASP A 82 11.60 -62.58 -16.65
C ASP A 82 12.47 -62.22 -15.41
N ARG A 83 13.26 -61.14 -15.47
CA ARG A 83 14.12 -60.61 -14.42
C ARG A 83 13.79 -59.14 -14.18
N ASP A 84 13.74 -58.76 -12.91
CA ASP A 84 13.65 -57.36 -12.52
C ASP A 84 14.95 -56.64 -12.89
N HIS A 85 14.85 -55.61 -13.74
CA HIS A 85 15.96 -54.71 -14.04
C HIS A 85 15.73 -53.37 -13.33
N THR A 86 16.70 -52.93 -12.53
CA THR A 86 16.75 -51.58 -11.98
C THR A 86 17.75 -50.78 -12.79
N GLU A 87 17.34 -49.64 -13.35
CA GLU A 87 18.23 -48.69 -14.00
C GLU A 87 18.35 -47.45 -13.09
N PRO A 88 19.56 -46.99 -12.75
CA PRO A 88 19.73 -45.72 -12.07
C PRO A 88 19.24 -44.58 -12.98
N CYS A 89 18.62 -43.55 -12.40
CA CYS A 89 18.21 -42.34 -13.09
C CYS A 89 19.18 -41.20 -12.76
N GLY A 90 19.63 -40.44 -13.75
CA GLY A 90 20.42 -39.24 -13.57
C GLY A 90 21.61 -39.19 -14.52
N ASP A 91 22.43 -38.15 -14.36
CA ASP A 91 23.62 -37.92 -15.16
C ASP A 91 24.88 -38.31 -14.38
N THR A 92 25.93 -38.69 -15.11
CA THR A 92 27.24 -38.99 -14.51
C THR A 92 27.93 -37.69 -14.06
N LEU A 93 28.89 -37.80 -13.13
CA LEU A 93 29.69 -36.64 -12.70
C LEU A 93 30.40 -35.96 -13.87
N GLU A 94 30.92 -36.73 -14.83
CA GLU A 94 31.52 -36.19 -16.05
C GLU A 94 30.55 -35.27 -16.80
N THR A 95 29.32 -35.73 -17.02
CA THR A 95 28.28 -34.97 -17.74
C THR A 95 27.92 -33.69 -16.99
N ILE A 96 27.76 -33.78 -15.67
CA ILE A 96 27.43 -32.64 -14.81
C ILE A 96 28.56 -31.61 -14.77
N VAL A 97 29.81 -32.07 -14.67
CA VAL A 97 30.98 -31.19 -14.66
C VAL A 97 31.12 -30.48 -16.00
N SER A 98 31.00 -31.19 -17.12
CA SER A 98 30.97 -30.57 -18.47
C SER A 98 29.83 -29.56 -18.61
N GLU A 99 28.64 -29.84 -18.08
CA GLU A 99 27.52 -28.90 -18.10
C GLU A 99 27.80 -27.64 -17.27
N ILE A 100 28.29 -27.79 -16.03
CA ILE A 100 28.61 -26.66 -15.14
C ILE A 100 29.72 -25.78 -15.74
N LEU A 101 30.77 -26.41 -16.27
CA LEU A 101 31.90 -25.72 -16.87
C LEU A 101 31.56 -25.15 -18.25
N ASN A 102 30.51 -25.65 -18.90
CA ASN A 102 30.10 -25.33 -20.27
C ASN A 102 31.28 -25.45 -21.26
N GLN A 103 32.14 -26.45 -21.04
CA GLN A 103 33.32 -26.76 -21.84
C GLN A 103 33.77 -28.19 -21.51
N ASP A 104 34.36 -28.87 -22.50
CA ASP A 104 34.99 -30.17 -22.29
C ASP A 104 36.49 -30.00 -22.09
N LEU A 105 36.99 -30.43 -20.93
CA LEU A 105 38.41 -30.37 -20.59
C LEU A 105 39.09 -31.70 -20.92
N TYR A 106 40.29 -31.66 -21.51
CA TYR A 106 41.04 -32.89 -21.85
C TYR A 106 41.46 -33.71 -20.62
N PHE A 107 41.40 -33.11 -19.42
CA PHE A 107 41.71 -33.71 -18.13
C PHE A 107 40.45 -33.88 -17.26
N LEU A 108 39.27 -34.02 -17.89
CA LEU A 108 38.00 -34.20 -17.18
C LEU A 108 38.05 -35.40 -16.22
N ASP A 109 38.63 -36.53 -16.64
CA ASP A 109 38.76 -37.73 -15.81
C ASP A 109 39.57 -37.46 -14.52
N GLU A 110 40.67 -36.72 -14.64
CA GLU A 110 41.51 -36.32 -13.50
C GLU A 110 40.73 -35.39 -12.55
N LEU A 111 39.90 -34.50 -13.12
CA LEU A 111 39.07 -33.59 -12.35
C LEU A 111 37.93 -34.32 -11.61
N VAL A 112 37.30 -35.31 -12.23
CA VAL A 112 36.25 -36.13 -11.59
C VAL A 112 36.83 -36.94 -10.43
N VAL A 113 38.01 -37.56 -10.61
CA VAL A 113 38.71 -38.26 -9.52
C VAL A 113 39.02 -37.30 -8.38
N ALA A 114 39.53 -36.10 -8.68
CA ALA A 114 39.82 -35.10 -7.66
C ALA A 114 38.56 -34.59 -6.94
N ILE A 115 37.39 -34.55 -7.60
CA ILE A 115 36.12 -34.20 -6.95
C ILE A 115 35.72 -35.28 -5.94
N VAL A 116 35.82 -36.56 -6.32
CA VAL A 116 35.52 -37.69 -5.42
C VAL A 116 36.48 -37.69 -4.23
N GLU A 117 37.79 -37.48 -4.47
CA GLU A 117 38.80 -37.41 -3.41
C GLU A 117 38.71 -36.15 -2.53
N SER A 118 37.99 -35.12 -2.98
CA SER A 118 37.78 -33.90 -2.19
C SER A 118 36.79 -34.08 -1.04
N GLU A 119 35.98 -35.15 -1.07
CA GLU A 119 35.08 -35.52 0.00
C GLU A 119 35.82 -36.38 1.04
N ASP A 120 35.85 -35.94 2.30
CA ASP A 120 36.37 -36.74 3.41
C ASP A 120 35.32 -37.79 3.81
N CYS A 121 35.08 -38.76 2.93
CA CYS A 121 34.19 -39.89 3.17
C CYS A 121 34.96 -41.20 3.26
N ARG A 122 34.65 -42.01 4.28
CA ARG A 122 35.26 -43.33 4.46
C ARG A 122 34.19 -44.42 4.44
N PRO A 123 33.92 -45.03 3.27
CA PRO A 123 32.97 -46.12 3.15
C PRO A 123 33.26 -47.30 4.11
N GLN A 124 34.53 -47.50 4.47
CA GLN A 124 34.98 -48.55 5.38
C GLN A 124 34.52 -48.34 6.83
N ASP A 125 34.26 -47.09 7.21
CA ASP A 125 33.79 -46.69 8.53
C ASP A 125 32.24 -46.64 8.60
N GLY A 126 31.56 -46.93 7.48
CA GLY A 126 30.11 -46.94 7.37
C GLY A 126 29.50 -45.60 6.90
N ASP A 127 30.32 -44.67 6.43
CA ASP A 127 29.85 -43.39 5.88
C ASP A 127 29.16 -43.59 4.51
N GLU A 128 28.06 -42.87 4.29
CA GLU A 128 27.41 -42.76 2.99
C GLU A 128 28.09 -41.63 2.19
N CYS A 129 28.90 -41.98 1.19
CA CYS A 129 29.56 -40.97 0.36
C CYS A 129 28.58 -40.36 -0.64
N PHE A 130 28.64 -39.04 -0.78
CA PHE A 130 27.86 -38.33 -1.79
C PHE A 130 28.45 -38.56 -3.18
N PHE A 131 29.77 -38.52 -3.33
CA PHE A 131 30.47 -38.76 -4.58
C PHE A 131 30.83 -40.24 -4.78
N GLY A 132 30.49 -40.79 -5.95
CA GLY A 132 30.84 -42.16 -6.33
C GLY A 132 31.10 -42.28 -7.83
N ASN A 133 32.10 -43.09 -8.20
CA ASN A 133 32.51 -43.26 -9.61
C ASN A 133 31.39 -43.84 -10.49
N ASP A 134 30.52 -44.68 -9.92
CA ASP A 134 29.40 -45.32 -10.61
C ASP A 134 28.03 -44.71 -10.22
N ALA A 135 28.04 -43.59 -9.48
CA ALA A 135 26.81 -42.93 -9.04
C ALA A 135 26.23 -42.04 -10.15
N GLN A 136 24.91 -41.93 -10.16
CA GLN A 136 24.18 -40.98 -11.00
C GLN A 136 23.56 -39.90 -10.13
N TYR A 137 23.43 -38.70 -10.67
CA TYR A 137 22.94 -37.54 -9.93
C TYR A 137 21.81 -36.86 -10.68
N SER A 138 20.80 -36.43 -9.95
CA SER A 138 19.68 -35.65 -10.48
C SER A 138 19.73 -34.24 -9.93
N ARG A 139 19.42 -33.24 -10.77
CA ARG A 139 19.33 -31.85 -10.34
C ARG A 139 18.19 -31.72 -9.32
N ASN A 140 18.48 -31.06 -8.20
CA ASN A 140 17.47 -30.75 -7.20
C ASN A 140 16.51 -29.72 -7.80
N HIS A 141 15.35 -30.18 -8.29
CA HIS A 141 14.30 -29.29 -8.80
C HIS A 141 13.58 -28.52 -7.67
N GLU A 142 13.75 -28.95 -6.42
CA GLU A 142 13.03 -28.43 -5.25
C GLU A 142 13.75 -27.32 -4.46
N SER A 143 14.97 -26.92 -4.83
CA SER A 143 15.80 -26.05 -3.98
C SER A 143 15.53 -24.53 -4.09
N VAL A 144 14.55 -24.08 -4.87
CA VAL A 144 14.08 -22.69 -4.81
C VAL A 144 12.78 -22.66 -4.02
N SER A 145 12.87 -22.67 -2.69
CA SER A 145 11.69 -22.46 -1.85
C SER A 145 11.13 -21.06 -2.13
N LEU A 146 10.03 -20.98 -2.86
CA LEU A 146 9.29 -19.74 -3.07
C LEU A 146 8.54 -19.30 -1.81
N GLU A 147 8.47 -20.14 -0.78
CA GLU A 147 7.77 -19.88 0.50
C GLU A 147 8.09 -18.50 1.07
N TYR A 148 9.37 -18.09 1.07
CA TYR A 148 9.77 -16.75 1.52
C TYR A 148 9.08 -15.64 0.72
N PHE A 149 9.05 -15.74 -0.61
CA PHE A 149 8.43 -14.71 -1.45
C PHE A 149 6.91 -14.79 -1.42
N ASP A 150 6.32 -15.98 -1.30
CA ASP A 150 4.87 -16.17 -1.24
C ASP A 150 4.28 -15.55 0.03
N ASP A 151 4.92 -15.75 1.19
CA ASP A 151 4.49 -15.14 2.44
C ASP A 151 4.62 -13.61 2.40
N HIS A 152 5.75 -13.10 1.89
CA HIS A 152 5.95 -11.66 1.74
C HIS A 152 4.98 -11.06 0.73
N TRP A 153 4.69 -11.76 -0.36
CA TRP A 153 3.73 -11.35 -1.39
C TRP A 153 2.31 -11.27 -0.82
N ASN A 154 1.88 -12.31 -0.09
CA ASN A 154 0.57 -12.35 0.56
C ASN A 154 0.42 -11.24 1.61
N TYR A 155 1.47 -10.99 2.41
CA TYR A 155 1.51 -9.87 3.34
C TYR A 155 1.33 -8.52 2.62
N LEU A 156 2.10 -8.28 1.55
CA LEU A 156 2.03 -7.04 0.78
C LEU A 156 0.65 -6.84 0.12
N ILE A 157 0.05 -7.91 -0.40
CA ILE A 157 -1.32 -7.87 -0.92
C ILE A 157 -2.31 -7.49 0.19
N GLY A 158 -2.16 -8.06 1.40
CA GLY A 158 -2.98 -7.71 2.56
C GLY A 158 -2.87 -6.23 2.93
N GLU A 159 -1.64 -5.70 3.00
CA GLU A 159 -1.38 -4.28 3.26
C GLU A 159 -2.08 -3.36 2.24
N LEU A 160 -1.96 -3.67 0.95
CA LEU A 160 -2.53 -2.85 -0.13
C LEU A 160 -4.06 -2.93 -0.20
N LYS A 161 -4.65 -4.08 0.15
CA LYS A 161 -6.10 -4.27 0.14
C LYS A 161 -6.79 -3.66 1.34
N HIS A 162 -6.17 -3.74 2.52
CA HIS A 162 -6.87 -3.49 3.78
C HIS A 162 -6.34 -2.33 4.61
N LYS A 163 -5.14 -1.82 4.31
CA LYS A 163 -4.53 -0.74 5.11
C LYS A 163 -4.35 0.54 4.34
N ARG A 164 -3.43 0.55 3.37
CA ARG A 164 -3.03 1.77 2.66
C ARG A 164 -2.78 1.49 1.20
N ARG A 165 -3.43 2.25 0.32
CA ARG A 165 -3.10 2.22 -1.10
C ARG A 165 -1.85 3.06 -1.37
N PHE A 166 -1.15 2.66 -2.43
CA PHE A 166 0.02 3.39 -2.90
C PHE A 166 -0.39 4.79 -3.38
N PHE A 167 0.29 5.82 -2.87
CA PHE A 167 0.12 7.20 -3.34
C PHE A 167 1.04 7.44 -4.52
N SER A 168 0.49 7.95 -5.64
CA SER A 168 1.34 8.53 -6.66
C SER A 168 1.94 9.85 -6.15
N GLU A 169 3.14 10.17 -6.63
CA GLU A 169 3.82 11.40 -6.25
C GLU A 169 2.97 12.65 -6.55
N ALA A 170 2.30 12.67 -7.71
CA ALA A 170 1.42 13.76 -8.11
C ALA A 170 0.24 13.97 -7.13
N VAL A 171 -0.39 12.88 -6.67
CA VAL A 171 -1.48 12.93 -5.70
C VAL A 171 -0.99 13.45 -4.35
N GLN A 172 0.18 12.99 -3.91
CA GLN A 172 0.76 13.45 -2.65
C GLN A 172 1.10 14.93 -2.70
N GLN A 173 1.76 15.41 -3.77
CA GLN A 173 2.08 16.84 -3.94
C GLN A 173 0.81 17.71 -3.97
N PHE A 174 -0.24 17.25 -4.65
CA PHE A 174 -1.52 17.95 -4.71
C PHE A 174 -2.16 18.14 -3.32
N PHE A 175 -2.28 17.06 -2.53
CA PHE A 175 -2.84 17.16 -1.19
C PHE A 175 -1.93 17.88 -0.18
N ASN A 176 -0.60 17.78 -0.33
CA ASN A 176 0.35 18.61 0.42
C ASN A 176 0.07 20.10 0.22
N GLY A 177 -0.22 20.53 -1.01
CA GLY A 177 -0.55 21.92 -1.31
C GLY A 177 -1.90 22.35 -0.73
N ILE A 178 -2.94 21.53 -0.90
CA ILE A 178 -4.30 21.87 -0.42
C ILE A 178 -4.39 21.96 1.10
N PHE A 179 -3.73 21.04 1.80
CA PHE A 179 -3.76 20.98 3.26
C PHE A 179 -2.57 21.68 3.91
N ALA A 180 -1.79 22.44 3.14
CA ALA A 180 -0.67 23.21 3.67
C ALA A 180 -1.15 24.18 4.75
N GLY A 181 -0.57 24.09 5.95
CA GLY A 181 -0.89 24.99 7.06
C GLY A 181 -2.27 24.76 7.70
N ILE A 182 -2.98 23.67 7.40
CA ILE A 182 -4.33 23.45 7.94
C ILE A 182 -4.40 23.46 9.48
N GLU A 183 -3.29 23.14 10.14
CA GLU A 183 -3.13 23.20 11.60
C GLU A 183 -3.30 24.60 12.20
N THR A 184 -3.00 25.66 11.44
CA THR A 184 -3.01 27.04 11.94
C THR A 184 -4.26 27.82 11.51
N ILE A 185 -5.07 27.25 10.61
CA ILE A 185 -6.27 27.89 10.10
C ILE A 185 -7.31 28.01 11.22
N LYS A 186 -7.86 29.22 11.37
CA LYS A 186 -8.92 29.54 12.32
C LYS A 186 -10.10 30.20 11.60
N THR A 187 -11.28 30.04 12.16
CA THR A 187 -12.51 30.72 11.73
C THR A 187 -13.19 31.32 12.94
N PHE A 188 -14.01 32.34 12.73
CA PHE A 188 -14.89 32.81 13.79
C PHE A 188 -15.97 31.77 14.09
N GLY A 189 -16.19 31.51 15.38
CA GLY A 189 -17.31 30.72 15.86
C GLY A 189 -18.64 31.31 15.40
N THR A 190 -19.73 30.54 15.50
CA THR A 190 -21.07 30.99 15.09
C THR A 190 -21.53 32.29 15.75
N ASN A 191 -20.96 32.62 16.91
CA ASN A 191 -21.27 33.80 17.69
C ASN A 191 -20.39 35.01 17.30
N GLY A 192 -19.45 34.85 16.35
CA GLY A 192 -18.57 35.90 15.82
C GLY A 192 -17.46 36.38 16.77
N GLN A 193 -17.40 35.88 18.01
CA GLN A 193 -16.52 36.42 19.06
C GLN A 193 -15.27 35.58 19.34
N THR A 194 -15.29 34.30 19.00
CA THR A 194 -14.21 33.36 19.32
C THR A 194 -13.55 32.84 18.06
N LEU A 195 -12.22 32.84 18.01
CA LEU A 195 -11.47 32.17 16.95
C LEU A 195 -11.34 30.68 17.29
N GLU A 196 -11.79 29.83 16.37
CA GLU A 196 -11.82 28.38 16.50
C GLU A 196 -10.92 27.74 15.45
N ASN A 197 -10.08 26.78 15.85
CA ASN A 197 -9.27 26.02 14.91
C ASN A 197 -10.14 25.09 14.06
N VAL A 198 -9.77 24.93 12.79
CA VAL A 198 -10.43 23.98 11.87
C VAL A 198 -10.06 22.52 12.21
N VAL A 199 -8.83 22.28 12.66
CA VAL A 199 -8.43 21.00 13.27
C VAL A 199 -8.79 21.06 14.75
N ARG A 200 -9.70 20.18 15.18
CA ARG A 200 -10.28 20.14 16.51
C ARG A 200 -9.60 19.08 17.36
N GLY A 201 -9.10 19.48 18.54
CA GLY A 201 -8.81 18.55 19.62
C GLY A 201 -10.11 18.17 20.32
N MET A 202 -10.50 16.90 20.20
CA MET A 202 -11.66 16.31 20.86
C MET A 202 -11.18 15.63 22.13
N ALA A 203 -11.84 15.92 23.25
CA ALA A 203 -11.43 15.37 24.53
C ALA A 203 -11.75 13.87 24.64
N GLN A 204 -10.90 13.15 25.37
CA GLN A 204 -11.20 11.79 25.82
C GLN A 204 -12.55 11.74 26.56
N GLY A 205 -13.29 10.65 26.37
CA GLY A 205 -14.61 10.42 26.96
C GLY A 205 -15.76 11.08 26.20
N MET A 206 -15.48 11.88 25.17
CA MET A 206 -16.52 12.43 24.30
C MET A 206 -17.21 11.32 23.52
N VAL A 207 -18.54 11.36 23.45
CA VAL A 207 -19.36 10.30 22.87
C VAL A 207 -19.81 10.68 21.46
N VAL A 208 -19.63 9.76 20.53
CA VAL A 208 -20.24 9.78 19.20
C VAL A 208 -21.17 8.57 19.05
N TYR A 209 -22.17 8.69 18.18
CA TYR A 209 -23.21 7.68 18.02
C TYR A 209 -23.10 6.97 16.69
N ARG A 210 -23.36 5.67 16.71
CA ARG A 210 -23.54 4.87 15.51
C ARG A 210 -24.83 4.09 15.59
N ALA A 211 -25.52 3.98 14.47
CA ALA A 211 -26.77 3.26 14.35
C ALA A 211 -26.65 2.09 13.38
N ARG A 212 -27.51 1.07 13.55
CA ARG A 212 -27.67 -0.04 12.59
C ARG A 212 -29.12 -0.49 12.53
N VAL A 213 -29.62 -0.80 11.32
CA VAL A 213 -30.90 -1.49 11.13
C VAL A 213 -30.74 -2.94 11.58
N ILE A 214 -31.67 -3.42 12.40
CA ILE A 214 -31.62 -4.75 13.02
C ILE A 214 -32.93 -5.50 12.85
N ASP A 215 -32.83 -6.82 12.85
CA ASP A 215 -33.99 -7.69 13.01
C ASP A 215 -34.28 -7.90 14.51
N VAL A 216 -35.54 -8.08 14.86
CA VAL A 216 -36.03 -8.28 16.22
C VAL A 216 -35.40 -9.52 16.86
N ASN A 217 -35.07 -10.52 16.05
CA ASN A 217 -34.40 -11.75 16.50
C ASN A 217 -32.94 -11.53 16.92
N GLY A 218 -32.30 -10.44 16.50
CA GLY A 218 -30.90 -10.13 16.82
C GLY A 218 -30.71 -9.28 18.08
N ILE A 219 -31.80 -8.94 18.80
CA ILE A 219 -31.74 -8.05 19.95
C ILE A 219 -30.90 -8.66 21.09
N GLU A 220 -31.03 -9.97 21.34
CA GLU A 220 -30.30 -10.65 22.42
C GLU A 220 -28.78 -10.57 22.22
N ASP A 221 -28.31 -10.82 20.99
CA ASP A 221 -26.88 -10.72 20.64
C ASP A 221 -26.35 -9.29 20.80
N ILE A 222 -27.15 -8.29 20.41
CA ILE A 222 -26.79 -6.87 20.55
C ILE A 222 -26.74 -6.46 22.02
N MET A 223 -27.68 -6.95 22.84
CA MET A 223 -27.68 -6.68 24.28
C MET A 223 -26.48 -7.31 24.98
N ALA A 224 -26.03 -8.48 24.50
CA ALA A 224 -24.86 -9.18 25.03
C ALA A 224 -23.54 -8.49 24.65
N ASP A 225 -23.41 -8.01 23.42
CA ASP A 225 -22.20 -7.30 22.94
C ASP A 225 -22.54 -6.16 21.95
N PRO A 226 -22.94 -4.98 22.45
CA PRO A 226 -23.33 -3.86 21.59
C PRO A 226 -22.19 -3.36 20.70
N TYR A 227 -20.95 -3.45 21.18
CA TYR A 227 -19.78 -2.94 20.47
C TYR A 227 -19.47 -3.76 19.22
N SER A 228 -19.44 -5.09 19.32
CA SER A 228 -19.16 -5.93 18.14
C SER A 228 -20.32 -5.95 17.13
N GLN A 229 -21.56 -5.78 17.60
CA GLN A 229 -22.74 -5.86 16.74
C GLN A 229 -23.06 -4.54 16.02
N VAL A 230 -22.92 -3.39 16.70
CA VAL A 230 -23.28 -2.07 16.13
C VAL A 230 -22.04 -1.21 15.83
N GLY A 231 -20.93 -1.45 16.54
CA GLY A 231 -19.65 -0.79 16.33
C GLY A 231 -18.94 -1.20 15.03
N PRO A 232 -17.63 -0.93 14.90
CA PRO A 232 -16.86 -1.10 13.65
C PRO A 232 -17.12 -2.44 12.94
N PRO A 233 -17.43 -2.45 11.62
CA PRO A 233 -17.60 -3.71 10.92
C PRO A 233 -16.24 -4.43 10.80
N PRO A 234 -16.21 -5.77 10.75
CA PRO A 234 -14.99 -6.50 10.43
C PRO A 234 -14.55 -6.22 8.99
N ARG A 235 -13.24 -6.26 8.73
CA ARG A 235 -12.61 -5.96 7.42
C ARG A 235 -13.29 -6.63 6.24
N GLN A 236 -13.62 -7.91 6.38
CA GLN A 236 -14.20 -8.72 5.29
C GLN A 236 -15.62 -8.27 4.89
N LYS A 237 -16.29 -7.46 5.73
CA LYS A 237 -17.62 -6.91 5.47
C LYS A 237 -17.60 -5.42 5.15
N ALA A 238 -16.44 -4.79 5.15
CA ALA A 238 -16.30 -3.38 4.85
C ALA A 238 -16.37 -3.14 3.34
N ARG A 239 -17.46 -2.46 2.94
CA ARG A 239 -17.67 -2.03 1.57
C ARG A 239 -17.04 -0.66 1.35
N ALA A 240 -16.73 -0.35 0.09
CA ALA A 240 -16.33 0.99 -0.31
C ALA A 240 -17.32 2.06 0.20
N GLY A 241 -16.76 3.05 0.89
CA GLY A 241 -17.44 4.21 1.42
C GLY A 241 -17.06 5.51 0.69
N ARG A 242 -17.59 6.63 1.19
CA ARG A 242 -17.27 7.98 0.69
C ARG A 242 -15.81 8.36 0.95
N MET A 243 -15.24 7.81 2.03
CA MET A 243 -13.91 8.12 2.55
C MET A 243 -13.05 6.87 2.75
N SER A 244 -13.52 5.69 2.35
CA SER A 244 -12.72 4.47 2.38
C SER A 244 -12.92 3.66 1.10
N PRO A 245 -11.86 3.09 0.50
CA PRO A 245 -12.02 2.10 -0.55
C PRO A 245 -12.60 0.80 -0.01
N ASP A 246 -12.95 -0.10 -0.93
CA ASP A 246 -13.31 -1.47 -0.59
C ASP A 246 -12.17 -2.16 0.16
N GLY A 247 -12.50 -2.90 1.22
CA GLY A 247 -11.51 -3.59 2.06
C GLY A 247 -10.83 -2.75 3.14
N VAL A 248 -10.91 -1.41 3.11
CA VAL A 248 -10.39 -0.52 4.17
C VAL A 248 -11.54 -0.07 5.07
N VAL A 249 -11.39 -0.31 6.38
CA VAL A 249 -12.41 0.05 7.37
C VAL A 249 -12.19 1.46 7.87
N VAL A 250 -13.25 2.27 7.82
CA VAL A 250 -13.35 3.51 8.60
C VAL A 250 -14.66 3.48 9.40
N LEU A 251 -14.68 4.17 10.53
CA LEU A 251 -15.84 4.17 11.42
C LEU A 251 -16.68 5.42 11.17
N TYR A 252 -17.85 5.22 10.54
CA TYR A 252 -18.86 6.26 10.38
C TYR A 252 -19.74 6.37 11.62
N CYS A 253 -19.74 7.56 12.22
CA CYS A 253 -20.54 7.95 13.38
C CYS A 253 -21.19 9.32 13.15
N ALA A 254 -21.99 9.76 14.11
CA ALA A 254 -22.50 11.12 14.18
C ALA A 254 -22.37 11.68 15.60
N MET A 255 -22.37 13.01 15.72
CA MET A 255 -22.34 13.70 17.01
C MET A 255 -23.66 13.58 17.78
N GLN A 256 -24.77 13.34 17.07
CA GLN A 256 -26.10 13.20 17.64
C GLN A 256 -26.71 11.85 17.22
N SER A 257 -27.45 11.21 18.13
CA SER A 257 -28.15 9.94 17.89
C SER A 257 -29.13 10.03 16.73
N GLU A 258 -29.86 11.14 16.64
CA GLU A 258 -30.88 11.37 15.61
C GLU A 258 -30.21 11.48 14.23
N THR A 259 -29.04 12.11 14.17
CA THR A 259 -28.23 12.18 12.95
C THR A 259 -27.74 10.79 12.53
N ALA A 260 -27.31 9.95 13.47
CA ALA A 260 -26.89 8.59 13.17
C ALA A 260 -28.03 7.74 12.59
N ILE A 261 -29.25 7.88 13.13
CA ILE A 261 -30.45 7.22 12.60
C ILE A 261 -30.79 7.78 11.21
N ALA A 262 -30.75 9.10 11.02
CA ALA A 262 -31.10 9.75 9.75
C ALA A 262 -30.17 9.33 8.59
N GLU A 263 -28.87 9.16 8.85
CA GLU A 263 -27.91 8.70 7.83
C GLU A 263 -28.16 7.26 7.35
N LEU A 264 -28.79 6.39 8.16
CA LEU A 264 -29.14 5.03 7.74
C LEU A 264 -30.27 4.98 6.72
N ARG A 265 -31.15 5.99 6.70
CA ARG A 265 -32.38 6.04 5.89
C ARG A 265 -33.25 4.77 6.04
N PRO A 266 -33.59 4.37 7.27
CA PRO A 266 -34.38 3.17 7.50
C PRO A 266 -35.81 3.35 6.96
N ALA A 267 -36.42 2.24 6.54
CA ALA A 267 -37.81 2.22 6.11
C ALA A 267 -38.77 2.30 7.31
N ILE A 268 -40.01 2.76 7.06
CA ILE A 268 -41.06 2.81 8.08
C ILE A 268 -41.30 1.40 8.62
N GLY A 269 -41.31 1.27 9.95
CA GLY A 269 -41.52 0.01 10.66
C GLY A 269 -40.23 -0.74 11.00
N GLU A 270 -39.09 -0.39 10.40
CA GLU A 270 -37.79 -0.99 10.76
C GLU A 270 -37.37 -0.59 12.17
N THR A 271 -36.57 -1.47 12.79
CA THR A 271 -35.98 -1.23 14.11
C THR A 271 -34.51 -0.91 13.95
N VAL A 272 -34.06 0.12 14.68
CA VAL A 272 -32.70 0.64 14.64
C VAL A 272 -32.11 0.54 16.03
N ALA A 273 -30.95 -0.09 16.14
CA ALA A 273 -30.12 -0.04 17.34
C ALA A 273 -29.13 1.12 17.22
N VAL A 274 -28.97 1.91 18.28
CA VAL A 274 -28.02 3.01 18.38
C VAL A 274 -27.10 2.74 19.56
N VAL A 275 -25.79 2.89 19.36
CA VAL A 275 -24.80 2.81 20.44
C VAL A 275 -24.00 4.11 20.51
N GLY A 276 -23.68 4.52 21.73
CA GLY A 276 -22.67 5.52 22.01
C GLY A 276 -21.28 4.89 22.07
N LEU A 277 -20.33 5.58 21.47
CA LEU A 277 -18.91 5.21 21.42
C LEU A 277 -18.13 6.38 22.01
N ALA A 278 -17.51 6.17 23.17
CA ALA A 278 -16.69 7.15 23.85
C ALA A 278 -15.26 7.10 23.33
N PHE A 279 -14.62 8.26 23.11
CA PHE A 279 -13.21 8.30 22.72
C PHE A 279 -12.32 7.82 23.86
N ASN A 280 -11.45 6.84 23.59
CA ASN A 280 -10.52 6.29 24.59
C ASN A 280 -9.28 7.19 24.82
N GLN A 281 -9.06 8.16 23.93
CA GLN A 281 -7.99 9.15 24.00
C GLN A 281 -8.47 10.47 23.37
N SER A 282 -7.67 11.53 23.48
CA SER A 282 -7.94 12.77 22.78
C SER A 282 -7.68 12.60 21.28
N LEU A 283 -8.61 13.03 20.43
CA LEU A 283 -8.54 12.86 18.97
C LEU A 283 -8.43 14.19 18.24
N ARG A 284 -7.73 14.18 17.12
CA ARG A 284 -7.57 15.33 16.21
C ARG A 284 -8.48 15.13 15.01
N LEU A 285 -9.57 15.88 14.95
CA LEU A 285 -10.53 15.78 13.85
C LEU A 285 -10.51 17.03 12.97
N LEU A 286 -10.43 16.83 11.66
CA LEU A 286 -10.58 17.93 10.71
C LEU A 286 -12.05 18.29 10.52
N ASP A 287 -12.44 19.50 10.89
CA ASP A 287 -13.81 20.00 10.74
C ASP A 287 -13.99 20.75 9.42
N PHE A 288 -14.63 20.09 8.44
CA PHE A 288 -14.88 20.67 7.11
C PHE A 288 -15.85 21.86 7.15
N GLU A 289 -16.75 21.92 8.14
CA GLU A 289 -17.62 23.09 8.30
C GLU A 289 -16.81 24.31 8.75
N ARG A 290 -15.92 24.13 9.72
CA ARG A 290 -15.01 25.20 10.14
C ARG A 290 -14.03 25.59 9.04
N LEU A 291 -13.51 24.60 8.32
CA LEU A 291 -12.62 24.82 7.18
C LEU A 291 -13.33 25.68 6.13
N GLU A 292 -14.56 25.37 5.75
CA GLU A 292 -15.31 26.17 4.78
C GLU A 292 -15.55 27.60 5.26
N ARG A 293 -15.95 27.78 6.53
CA ARG A 293 -16.19 29.11 7.12
C ARG A 293 -14.93 29.95 7.24
N SER A 294 -13.77 29.33 7.52
CA SER A 294 -12.49 30.05 7.58
C SER A 294 -12.16 30.78 6.28
N PHE A 295 -12.71 30.30 5.16
CA PHE A 295 -12.54 30.94 3.88
C PHE A 295 -13.51 32.10 3.63
N ASP A 296 -14.59 32.23 4.39
CA ASP A 296 -15.54 33.34 4.29
C ASP A 296 -15.08 34.55 5.14
N ASP A 297 -14.21 34.35 6.13
CA ASP A 297 -13.78 35.37 7.09
C ASP A 297 -12.63 36.26 6.56
N ASN A 298 -12.89 37.56 6.39
CA ASN A 298 -11.91 38.66 6.33
C ASN A 298 -10.84 38.61 5.20
N TRP A 299 -11.27 38.71 3.94
CA TRP A 299 -10.37 38.66 2.77
C TRP A 299 -10.15 40.02 2.12
N SER A 300 -8.97 40.18 1.52
CA SER A 300 -8.61 41.37 0.75
C SER A 300 -7.97 40.97 -0.57
N LEU A 301 -8.35 41.64 -1.66
CA LEU A 301 -7.66 41.55 -2.95
C LEU A 301 -6.16 41.91 -2.87
N LEU A 302 -5.75 42.56 -1.77
CA LEU A 302 -4.36 42.91 -1.50
C LEU A 302 -3.54 41.75 -0.91
N GLN A 303 -4.15 40.60 -0.64
CA GLN A 303 -3.41 39.40 -0.22
C GLN A 303 -2.61 38.83 -1.40
N GLU A 304 -1.32 38.58 -1.19
CA GLU A 304 -0.40 38.12 -2.23
C GLU A 304 -0.79 36.75 -2.82
N ASP A 305 -1.42 35.88 -2.02
CA ASP A 305 -1.84 34.54 -2.39
C ASP A 305 -3.35 34.41 -2.71
N PHE A 306 -4.06 35.54 -2.85
CA PHE A 306 -5.51 35.60 -2.99
C PHE A 306 -6.07 34.62 -4.02
N ARG A 307 -5.46 34.56 -5.21
CA ARG A 307 -5.92 33.68 -6.30
C ARG A 307 -5.79 32.19 -5.93
N THR A 308 -4.62 31.77 -5.46
CA THR A 308 -4.34 30.38 -5.10
C THR A 308 -5.25 29.93 -3.97
N ALA A 309 -5.42 30.78 -2.95
CA ALA A 309 -6.30 30.48 -1.83
C ALA A 309 -7.78 30.37 -2.25
N ARG A 310 -8.24 31.22 -3.18
CA ARG A 310 -9.59 31.13 -3.78
C ARG A 310 -9.79 29.82 -4.55
N GLU A 311 -8.82 29.39 -5.34
CA GLU A 311 -8.87 28.14 -6.10
C GLU A 311 -8.91 26.92 -5.16
N THR A 312 -8.03 26.88 -4.15
CA THR A 312 -8.01 25.83 -3.11
C THR A 312 -9.35 25.73 -2.39
N ARG A 313 -9.96 26.87 -2.04
CA ARG A 313 -11.28 26.91 -1.41
C ARG A 313 -12.38 26.32 -2.29
N GLN A 314 -12.45 26.72 -3.57
CA GLN A 314 -13.47 26.17 -4.47
C GLN A 314 -13.34 24.65 -4.57
N PHE A 315 -12.11 24.15 -4.59
CA PHE A 315 -11.84 22.73 -4.58
C PHE A 315 -12.26 22.06 -3.27
N LEU A 316 -11.94 22.64 -2.10
CA LEU A 316 -12.36 22.10 -0.81
C LEU A 316 -13.89 22.08 -0.63
N ARG A 317 -14.60 23.11 -1.12
CA ARG A 317 -16.07 23.12 -1.18
C ARG A 317 -16.60 22.00 -2.08
N LYS A 318 -15.94 21.74 -3.21
CA LYS A 318 -16.28 20.60 -4.08
C LYS A 318 -16.07 19.28 -3.35
N LEU A 319 -14.97 19.10 -2.62
CA LEU A 319 -14.72 17.91 -1.81
C LEU A 319 -15.76 17.73 -0.69
N HIS A 320 -16.09 18.79 0.05
CA HIS A 320 -17.11 18.73 1.08
C HIS A 320 -18.48 18.31 0.49
N LYS A 321 -18.86 18.90 -0.65
CA LYS A 321 -20.08 18.47 -1.37
C LYS A 321 -20.04 17.00 -1.77
N LEU A 322 -18.89 16.45 -2.16
CA LEU A 322 -18.77 15.02 -2.49
C LEU A 322 -18.95 14.13 -1.26
N ILE A 323 -18.29 14.42 -0.14
CA ILE A 323 -18.41 13.61 1.08
C ILE A 323 -19.78 13.69 1.74
N THR A 324 -20.54 14.77 1.48
CA THR A 324 -21.90 14.95 2.00
C THR A 324 -22.95 14.24 1.13
N LYS A 325 -22.65 13.96 -0.15
CA LYS A 325 -23.58 13.25 -1.05
C LYS A 325 -23.70 11.76 -0.68
N PRO A 326 -24.90 11.17 -0.76
CA PRO A 326 -25.08 9.73 -0.57
C PRO A 326 -24.38 8.94 -1.67
N ILE A 327 -23.82 7.78 -1.31
CA ILE A 327 -23.24 6.85 -2.28
C ILE A 327 -24.34 6.40 -3.24
N VAL A 328 -24.09 6.54 -4.54
CA VAL A 328 -24.95 6.01 -5.59
C VAL A 328 -24.36 4.67 -6.03
N PRO A 329 -25.11 3.55 -5.90
CA PRO A 329 -24.63 2.24 -6.36
C PRO A 329 -24.23 2.29 -7.84
N GLY A 330 -23.05 1.76 -8.16
CA GLY A 330 -22.48 1.77 -9.51
C GLY A 330 -21.65 3.02 -9.87
N HIS A 331 -21.56 4.00 -8.96
CA HIS A 331 -20.77 5.23 -9.10
C HIS A 331 -19.69 5.35 -8.02
N GLU A 332 -19.21 4.22 -7.48
CA GLU A 332 -18.21 4.18 -6.41
C GLU A 332 -16.89 4.86 -6.82
N ALA A 333 -16.57 4.85 -8.12
CA ALA A 333 -15.40 5.53 -8.69
C ALA A 333 -15.40 7.05 -8.49
N ASP A 334 -16.58 7.68 -8.35
CA ASP A 334 -16.69 9.13 -8.11
C ASP A 334 -16.10 9.54 -6.75
N TYR A 335 -15.94 8.58 -5.83
CA TYR A 335 -15.41 8.77 -4.50
C TYR A 335 -13.91 8.49 -4.39
N ILE A 336 -13.21 8.14 -5.48
CA ILE A 336 -11.77 7.84 -5.43
C ILE A 336 -11.00 9.03 -4.82
N ILE A 337 -11.32 10.25 -5.23
CA ILE A 337 -10.62 11.44 -4.73
C ILE A 337 -10.84 11.66 -3.23
N THR A 338 -12.06 11.44 -2.71
CA THR A 338 -12.38 11.61 -1.28
C THR A 338 -11.84 10.46 -0.43
N GLN A 339 -11.74 9.26 -0.97
CA GLN A 339 -11.08 8.13 -0.31
C GLN A 339 -9.57 8.37 -0.20
N THR A 340 -8.94 8.79 -1.30
CA THR A 340 -7.51 9.11 -1.32
C THR A 340 -7.18 10.28 -0.41
N MET A 341 -8.06 11.29 -0.32
CA MET A 341 -7.96 12.39 0.65
C MET A 341 -7.98 11.88 2.08
N ALA A 342 -8.91 10.97 2.43
CA ALA A 342 -8.98 10.40 3.77
C ALA A 342 -7.72 9.60 4.12
N GLU A 343 -7.25 8.74 3.21
CA GLU A 343 -5.98 8.02 3.38
C GLU A 343 -4.78 8.98 3.53
N TYR A 344 -4.78 10.10 2.80
CA TYR A 344 -3.72 11.11 2.90
C TYR A 344 -3.72 11.76 4.29
N LEU A 345 -4.88 12.18 4.80
CA LEU A 345 -5.01 12.80 6.12
C LEU A 345 -4.67 11.81 7.25
N ALA A 346 -5.01 10.53 7.07
CA ALA A 346 -4.75 9.47 8.04
C ALA A 346 -3.27 9.02 8.09
N HIS A 347 -2.55 9.05 6.98
CA HIS A 347 -1.25 8.35 6.87
C HIS A 347 -0.08 9.17 6.34
N VAL A 348 -0.35 10.28 5.65
CA VAL A 348 0.68 11.09 4.98
C VAL A 348 0.83 12.45 5.65
N HIS A 349 -0.29 13.10 5.95
CA HIS A 349 -0.29 14.38 6.64
C HIS A 349 0.37 14.27 8.02
N LYS A 350 1.20 15.25 8.36
CA LYS A 350 1.87 15.35 9.67
C LYS A 350 1.63 16.74 10.25
N PRO A 351 1.19 16.85 11.51
CA PRO A 351 0.77 15.76 12.41
C PRO A 351 -0.45 14.98 11.91
N GLU A 352 -0.58 13.71 12.32
CA GLU A 352 -1.67 12.83 11.86
C GLU A 352 -3.04 13.36 12.29
N ILE A 353 -4.05 13.10 11.47
CA ILE A 353 -5.44 13.43 11.76
C ILE A 353 -6.18 12.12 12.00
N ASP A 354 -6.91 12.03 13.10
CA ASP A 354 -7.60 10.80 13.55
C ASP A 354 -8.97 10.63 12.87
N GLY A 355 -9.47 11.67 12.21
CA GLY A 355 -10.75 11.61 11.52
C GLY A 355 -11.24 12.94 10.96
N ILE A 356 -12.43 12.91 10.39
CA ILE A 356 -13.06 14.02 9.68
C ILE A 356 -14.46 14.27 10.24
N MET A 357 -14.78 15.55 10.48
CA MET A 357 -16.14 16.01 10.80
C MET A 357 -16.71 16.79 9.62
N PHE A 358 -17.97 16.54 9.29
CA PHE A 358 -18.65 17.21 8.17
C PHE A 358 -20.17 17.27 8.41
N LYS A 359 -20.85 18.15 7.67
CA LYS A 359 -22.30 18.33 7.83
C LYS A 359 -23.08 17.12 7.36
N SER A 360 -24.13 16.74 8.10
CA SER A 360 -25.09 15.76 7.62
C SER A 360 -25.95 16.34 6.50
N ALA A 361 -26.12 15.58 5.42
CA ALA A 361 -27.11 15.87 4.39
C ALA A 361 -28.52 15.47 4.80
N GLN A 362 -28.65 14.55 5.78
CA GLN A 362 -29.91 13.95 6.18
C GLN A 362 -30.56 14.68 7.37
N ASN A 363 -29.74 15.28 8.24
CA ASN A 363 -30.22 16.03 9.39
C ASN A 363 -29.65 17.46 9.40
N ALA A 364 -30.51 18.47 9.28
CA ALA A 364 -30.10 19.87 9.31
C ALA A 364 -29.52 20.23 10.69
N GLY A 365 -28.27 20.71 10.71
CA GLY A 365 -27.52 20.95 11.96
C GLY A 365 -26.88 19.70 12.57
N GLY A 366 -27.09 18.52 11.97
CA GLY A 366 -26.40 17.30 12.35
C GLY A 366 -24.96 17.27 11.86
N THR A 367 -24.08 16.64 12.63
CA THR A 367 -22.66 16.50 12.29
C THR A 367 -22.27 15.03 12.20
N ASN A 368 -21.74 14.63 11.06
CA ASN A 368 -21.16 13.32 10.83
C ASN A 368 -19.68 13.33 11.23
N VAL A 369 -19.21 12.18 11.69
CA VAL A 369 -17.82 11.94 12.07
C VAL A 369 -17.35 10.66 11.40
N VAL A 370 -16.22 10.70 10.71
CA VAL A 370 -15.48 9.51 10.27
C VAL A 370 -14.22 9.42 11.10
N LEU A 371 -14.01 8.29 11.76
CA LEU A 371 -12.75 7.99 12.45
C LEU A 371 -11.92 7.03 11.61
N PHE A 372 -10.62 7.27 11.59
CA PHE A 372 -9.64 6.40 10.97
C PHE A 372 -9.15 5.36 11.97
N PRO A 373 -8.76 4.16 11.50
CA PRO A 373 -8.21 3.14 12.38
C PRO A 373 -6.83 3.56 12.89
N VAL A 374 -6.55 3.25 14.16
CA VAL A 374 -5.23 3.40 14.77
C VAL A 374 -4.35 2.26 14.25
N ARG A 375 -3.07 2.58 13.98
CA ARG A 375 -2.09 1.56 13.64
C ARG A 375 -1.74 0.75 14.88
N ASP A 376 -2.25 -0.47 14.96
CA ASP A 376 -1.65 -1.50 15.79
C ASP A 376 -0.70 -2.35 14.93
N LEU A 377 0.58 -2.37 15.30
CA LEU A 377 1.61 -3.20 14.66
C LEU A 377 1.57 -4.65 15.16
N LEU A 378 0.83 -4.93 16.23
CA LEU A 378 0.75 -6.23 16.90
C LEU A 378 -0.56 -6.97 16.57
N GLU A 379 -1.67 -6.25 16.39
CA GLU A 379 -2.96 -6.83 15.99
C GLU A 379 -3.20 -6.70 14.49
N VAL A 380 -2.49 -7.52 13.70
CA VAL A 380 -2.56 -7.49 12.22
C VAL A 380 -3.97 -7.72 11.69
N ASP A 381 -4.86 -8.37 12.45
CA ASP A 381 -6.20 -8.80 12.02
C ASP A 381 -7.38 -7.95 12.49
N LYS A 382 -7.16 -6.89 13.29
CA LYS A 382 -8.24 -6.01 13.75
C LYS A 382 -7.95 -4.55 13.45
N ASP A 383 -8.93 -3.86 12.86
CA ASP A 383 -8.92 -2.39 12.84
C ASP A 383 -9.33 -1.89 14.22
N VAL A 384 -8.36 -1.35 14.94
CA VAL A 384 -8.56 -0.77 16.26
C VAL A 384 -8.95 0.68 16.09
N PHE A 385 -10.18 1.02 16.47
CA PHE A 385 -10.61 2.41 16.54
C PHE A 385 -10.39 2.94 17.94
N PRO A 386 -10.08 4.24 18.12
CA PRO A 386 -9.81 4.82 19.43
C PRO A 386 -11.11 5.14 20.18
N VAL A 387 -11.99 4.14 20.26
CA VAL A 387 -13.31 4.22 20.88
C VAL A 387 -13.59 2.99 21.72
N GLU A 388 -14.41 3.19 22.74
CA GLU A 388 -14.98 2.13 23.56
C GLU A 388 -16.50 2.30 23.65
N TYR A 389 -17.22 1.23 23.94
CA TYR A 389 -18.66 1.32 24.16
C TYR A 389 -18.95 2.20 25.37
N ALA A 390 -19.77 3.23 25.18
CA ALA A 390 -20.27 4.06 26.28
C ALA A 390 -21.34 3.26 27.05
N PRO A 391 -21.14 2.94 28.33
CA PRO A 391 -22.10 2.13 29.09
C PRO A 391 -23.49 2.76 29.12
N ASN A 392 -24.53 1.94 29.04
CA ASN A 392 -25.94 2.35 29.05
C ASN A 392 -26.36 3.30 27.90
N SER A 393 -25.59 3.34 26.80
CA SER A 393 -25.91 4.15 25.63
C SER A 393 -26.69 3.40 24.54
N LEU A 394 -26.87 2.07 24.69
CA LEU A 394 -27.65 1.27 23.74
C LEU A 394 -29.13 1.67 23.79
N LEU A 395 -29.64 2.12 22.64
CA LEU A 395 -31.03 2.51 22.44
C LEU A 395 -31.62 1.78 21.24
N PHE A 396 -32.90 1.44 21.33
CA PHE A 396 -33.66 0.88 20.22
C PHE A 396 -34.75 1.85 19.80
N HIS A 397 -34.81 2.14 18.51
CA HIS A 397 -35.81 3.03 17.93
C HIS A 397 -36.61 2.26 16.88
N ARG A 398 -37.91 2.50 16.84
CA ARG A 398 -38.77 2.07 15.74
C ARG A 398 -39.08 3.27 14.86
N VAL A 399 -38.93 3.11 13.55
CA VAL A 399 -39.16 4.18 12.59
C VAL A 399 -40.65 4.33 12.35
N GLU A 400 -41.22 5.46 12.77
CA GLU A 400 -42.66 5.71 12.63
C GLU A 400 -43.03 6.50 11.36
N GLY A 401 -42.10 7.27 10.80
CA GLY A 401 -42.36 8.09 9.61
C GLY A 401 -41.09 8.68 9.00
N VAL A 402 -41.18 9.08 7.72
CA VAL A 402 -40.09 9.74 6.97
C VAL A 402 -40.63 11.01 6.32
N GLN A 403 -39.94 12.13 6.50
CA GLN A 403 -40.27 13.41 5.88
C GLN A 403 -39.44 13.62 4.62
N TYR A 404 -40.09 13.72 3.46
CA TYR A 404 -39.43 14.03 2.20
C TYR A 404 -39.55 15.51 1.86
N SER A 405 -38.46 16.08 1.34
CA SER A 405 -38.44 17.42 0.76
C SER A 405 -37.80 17.35 -0.62
N SER A 406 -38.44 17.94 -1.62
CA SER A 406 -37.99 17.91 -3.01
C SER A 406 -38.05 19.31 -3.62
N ASN A 407 -36.99 19.70 -4.31
CA ASN A 407 -36.96 20.93 -5.09
C ASN A 407 -37.24 20.59 -6.56
N ARG A 408 -38.04 21.43 -7.23
CA ARG A 408 -38.19 21.37 -8.68
C ARG A 408 -36.85 21.74 -9.33
N LEU A 409 -36.43 20.93 -10.30
CA LEU A 409 -35.25 21.19 -11.11
C LEU A 409 -35.65 22.00 -12.35
N GLU A 410 -34.87 23.02 -12.66
CA GLU A 410 -34.90 23.77 -13.90
C GLU A 410 -33.92 23.14 -14.88
N ILE A 411 -34.34 23.05 -16.15
CA ILE A 411 -33.58 22.41 -17.23
C ILE A 411 -32.98 23.51 -18.09
N ILE A 412 -31.66 23.62 -18.11
CA ILE A 412 -30.94 24.64 -18.89
C ILE A 412 -30.15 23.94 -20.01
N PRO A 413 -30.39 24.26 -21.30
CA PRO A 413 -29.62 23.69 -22.40
C PRO A 413 -28.18 24.24 -22.42
N LYS A 414 -27.21 23.37 -22.73
CA LYS A 414 -25.80 23.75 -22.92
C LYS A 414 -25.54 24.21 -24.36
N ASP A 415 -24.65 25.20 -24.51
CA ASP A 415 -24.20 25.71 -25.81
C ASP A 415 -23.56 24.63 -26.72
N LYS A 416 -22.99 23.56 -26.14
CA LYS A 416 -22.35 22.45 -26.88
C LYS A 416 -23.21 21.19 -26.95
N GLY A 417 -24.51 21.30 -26.69
CA GLY A 417 -25.43 20.16 -26.61
C GLY A 417 -25.47 19.51 -25.23
N GLY A 418 -26.66 19.00 -24.86
CA GLY A 418 -26.97 18.47 -23.53
C GLY A 418 -27.75 19.46 -22.66
N TYR A 419 -28.12 19.02 -21.46
CA TYR A 419 -28.87 19.80 -20.48
C TYR A 419 -28.20 19.72 -19.12
N ASP A 420 -28.18 20.83 -18.39
CA ASP A 420 -27.91 20.86 -16.95
C ASP A 420 -29.21 20.98 -16.18
N LEU A 421 -29.22 20.39 -14.99
CA LEU A 421 -30.32 20.45 -14.04
C LEU A 421 -29.88 21.27 -12.83
N TYR A 422 -30.62 22.32 -12.51
CA TYR A 422 -30.33 23.18 -11.37
C TYR A 422 -31.56 23.31 -10.48
N THR A 423 -31.37 23.44 -9.17
CA THR A 423 -32.45 23.93 -8.31
C THR A 423 -32.52 25.46 -8.40
N ALA A 424 -33.67 26.04 -8.02
CA ALA A 424 -33.80 27.50 -7.89
C ALA A 424 -32.82 28.11 -6.87
N ARG A 425 -32.19 27.31 -6.00
CA ARG A 425 -31.12 27.75 -5.10
C ARG A 425 -29.77 27.77 -5.81
N ASP A 426 -29.44 26.72 -6.56
CA ASP A 426 -28.18 26.64 -7.31
C ASP A 426 -28.05 27.81 -8.30
N LEU A 427 -29.16 28.20 -8.94
CA LEU A 427 -29.20 29.34 -9.86
C LEU A 427 -28.95 30.68 -9.15
N ARG A 428 -29.51 30.85 -7.95
CA ARG A 428 -29.26 32.04 -7.12
C ARG A 428 -27.81 32.09 -6.64
N ASP A 429 -27.27 30.99 -6.15
CA ASP A 429 -25.88 30.91 -5.70
C ASP A 429 -24.91 31.17 -6.87
N ALA A 430 -25.23 30.71 -8.08
CA ALA A 430 -24.45 30.97 -9.29
C ALA A 430 -24.55 32.44 -9.74
N GLU A 431 -25.72 33.04 -9.65
CA GLU A 431 -25.95 34.46 -9.94
C GLU A 431 -25.22 35.36 -8.93
N ASP A 432 -25.27 35.03 -7.64
CA ASP A 432 -24.54 35.73 -6.59
C ASP A 432 -23.01 35.62 -6.80
N ALA A 433 -22.51 34.45 -7.17
CA ALA A 433 -21.10 34.25 -7.50
C ALA A 433 -20.68 35.05 -8.75
N TYR A 434 -21.52 35.07 -9.79
CA TYR A 434 -21.28 35.85 -11.00
C TYR A 434 -21.31 37.37 -10.73
N ASN A 435 -22.26 37.83 -9.91
CA ASN A 435 -22.39 39.23 -9.52
C ASN A 435 -21.20 39.68 -8.66
N ALA A 436 -20.76 38.85 -7.71
CA ALA A 436 -19.56 39.11 -6.92
C ALA A 436 -18.30 39.19 -7.82
N GLU A 437 -18.17 38.34 -8.84
CA GLU A 437 -17.09 38.44 -9.84
C GLU A 437 -17.18 39.72 -10.67
N ARG A 438 -18.40 40.18 -10.98
CA ARG A 438 -18.64 41.42 -11.73
C ARG A 438 -18.26 42.66 -10.92
N GLU A 439 -18.58 42.68 -9.63
CA GLU A 439 -18.20 43.76 -8.71
C GLU A 439 -16.68 43.80 -8.48
N LEU A 440 -16.01 42.65 -8.45
CA LEU A 440 -14.55 42.57 -8.34
C LEU A 440 -13.81 42.98 -9.62
N ASN A 441 -14.43 42.81 -10.80
CA ASN A 441 -13.84 43.17 -12.10
C ASN A 441 -14.16 44.62 -12.57
N PHE A 442 -14.93 45.38 -11.80
CA PHE A 442 -15.13 46.81 -12.01
C PHE A 442 -14.72 47.59 -10.75
N PRO A 443 -13.42 47.89 -10.54
CA PRO A 443 -13.09 49.02 -9.69
C PRO A 443 -13.69 50.27 -10.35
N ASP A 444 -14.44 51.06 -9.59
CA ASP A 444 -15.07 52.32 -9.99
C ASP A 444 -14.09 53.27 -10.74
N VAL A 445 -14.00 53.17 -12.07
CA VAL A 445 -13.30 54.15 -12.92
C VAL A 445 -14.29 55.22 -13.46
N PHE A 446 -15.58 55.17 -13.11
CA PHE A 446 -16.57 56.15 -13.59
C PHE A 446 -17.48 56.74 -12.51
N LYS A 447 -16.91 57.14 -11.37
CA LYS A 447 -17.57 58.06 -10.42
C LYS A 447 -16.77 59.30 -10.03
N ALA A 448 -15.70 59.62 -10.75
CA ALA A 448 -14.91 60.85 -10.57
C ALA A 448 -14.79 61.69 -11.86
N ARG A 449 -15.84 61.73 -12.70
CA ARG A 449 -15.87 62.59 -13.90
C ARG A 449 -17.23 63.24 -14.17
N ALA A 450 -18.03 63.46 -13.13
CA ALA A 450 -19.26 64.27 -13.18
C ALA A 450 -19.24 65.45 -12.19
N GLU A 451 -18.12 65.75 -11.54
CA GLU A 451 -17.93 66.94 -10.67
C GLU A 451 -16.74 67.82 -11.08
N MET A 452 -16.30 67.73 -12.34
CA MET A 452 -15.28 68.62 -12.94
C MET A 452 -15.73 69.18 -14.30
N SER A 453 -17.00 69.61 -14.40
CA SER A 453 -17.48 70.39 -15.55
C SER A 453 -18.56 71.41 -15.15
N SER A 454 -18.35 72.14 -14.07
CA SER A 454 -19.17 73.31 -13.74
C SER A 454 -18.35 74.44 -13.10
N ASP A 455 -17.13 74.66 -13.59
CA ASP A 455 -16.39 75.91 -13.40
C ASP A 455 -15.77 76.28 -14.76
N ASP A 456 -16.51 77.12 -15.48
CA ASP A 456 -16.12 78.15 -16.47
C ASP A 456 -17.17 78.25 -17.58
N ASP A 457 -18.22 79.04 -17.32
CA ASP A 457 -18.64 80.12 -18.23
C ASP A 457 -19.76 80.96 -17.60
N SER A 458 -19.52 82.27 -17.55
CA SER A 458 -20.36 83.43 -17.14
C SER A 458 -20.51 83.80 -15.67
#